data_AF-A0A350HYV7-F1
#
_entry.id   AF-A0A350HYV7-F1
#
_cell.length_a   1.000
_cell.length_b   1.000
_cell.length_c   1.000
_cell.angle_alpha   90.00
_cell.angle_beta   90.00
_cell.angle_gamma   90.00
#
_symmetry.space_group_name_H-M   'P 1'
#
loop_
_entity.id
_entity.type
_entity.pdbx_description
1 polymer ?
#
loop_
_entity_poly.entity_id
_entity_poly.type
_entity_poly.pdbx_seq_one_letter_code
_entity_poly.pdbx_strand_id
1 'polypeptide(L)'
;METFHQDLSMLCHRLGEVVPGRVIAPSMRFEKVNDTDSFLRFSEQYMRYVLIPIELPAIVTASEFASRNALHELYLLDKQLGSEPHIKMFEQASLTLGRNQLRKLRGMRDVRLLSRYRSSVLEGNAHGWHMLVYGIVLHLFSIPIRQGLAKYQTQVLLGFAQSACQSLQWSHSEWSKVAFVIQKMPLPS
;
A
#
# COMPACT_ATOMS: atom_id res chain seq x y z
N MET A 1 14.55 9.58 6.04
CA MET A 1 13.41 8.66 6.33
C MET A 1 12.08 9.39 6.59
N GLU A 2 12.10 10.69 6.87
CA GLU A 2 10.89 11.56 6.95
C GLU A 2 10.12 11.64 5.63
N THR A 3 10.79 11.48 4.49
CA THR A 3 10.19 11.57 3.16
C THR A 3 9.21 10.44 2.83
N PHE A 4 9.31 9.25 3.44
CA PHE A 4 8.30 8.19 3.29
C PHE A 4 7.02 8.52 4.07
N HIS A 5 7.16 9.19 5.22
CA HIS A 5 6.04 9.62 6.05
C HIS A 5 5.25 10.78 5.43
N GLN A 6 5.93 11.67 4.71
CA GLN A 6 5.29 12.83 4.07
C GLN A 6 4.44 12.47 2.84
N ASP A 7 4.78 11.44 2.05
CA ASP A 7 4.02 11.10 0.83
C ASP A 7 2.67 10.41 1.09
N LEU A 8 2.50 9.79 2.26
CA LEU A 8 1.23 9.18 2.64
C LEU A 8 0.14 10.23 2.90
N SER A 9 0.53 11.49 3.19
CA SER A 9 -0.42 12.62 3.24
C SER A 9 -1.07 12.93 1.89
N MET A 10 -0.62 12.34 0.77
CA MET A 10 -1.25 12.48 -0.54
C MET A 10 -2.35 11.43 -0.82
N LEU A 11 -2.50 10.39 0.02
CA LEU A 11 -3.73 9.55 0.05
C LEU A 11 -4.96 10.36 0.48
N CYS A 12 -4.73 11.49 1.15
CA CYS A 12 -5.73 12.31 1.83
C CYS A 12 -6.72 12.97 0.88
N HIS A 13 -6.30 13.38 -0.32
CA HIS A 13 -7.15 14.23 -1.14
C HIS A 13 -8.28 13.46 -1.89
N ARG A 14 -8.31 12.12 -1.85
CA ARG A 14 -9.18 11.33 -2.76
C ARG A 14 -9.99 10.18 -2.17
N LEU A 15 -9.92 9.85 -0.86
CA LEU A 15 -11.00 9.02 -0.27
C LEU A 15 -12.25 9.86 0.09
N GLY A 16 -12.16 11.20 -0.03
CA GLY A 16 -13.30 12.11 -0.02
C GLY A 16 -14.24 11.96 -1.22
N GLU A 17 -13.82 11.25 -2.27
CA GLU A 17 -14.73 10.69 -3.26
C GLU A 17 -14.95 9.22 -2.95
N VAL A 18 -15.90 8.96 -2.05
CA VAL A 18 -16.58 7.66 -2.02
C VAL A 18 -17.16 7.44 -3.41
N VAL A 19 -16.51 6.63 -4.25
CA VAL A 19 -17.12 6.15 -5.49
C VAL A 19 -18.14 5.08 -5.11
N PRO A 20 -19.46 5.33 -5.23
CA PRO A 20 -20.47 4.32 -5.00
C PRO A 20 -20.66 3.51 -6.30
N GLY A 21 -20.32 2.21 -6.26
CA GLY A 21 -20.64 1.22 -7.32
C GLY A 21 -19.75 1.34 -8.57
N ARG A 22 -19.50 0.31 -9.40
CA ARG A 22 -19.90 -1.10 -9.63
C ARG A 22 -18.69 -1.69 -10.41
N VAL A 23 -18.26 -2.95 -10.28
CA VAL A 23 -18.66 -4.12 -11.11
C VAL A 23 -17.77 -5.34 -10.74
N ILE A 24 -18.41 -6.50 -10.45
CA ILE A 24 -18.12 -7.95 -10.75
C ILE A 24 -16.62 -8.41 -10.79
N ALA A 25 -16.06 -9.37 -10.02
CA ALA A 25 -16.48 -10.57 -9.25
C ALA A 25 -15.37 -10.99 -8.23
N PRO A 26 -15.54 -11.99 -7.31
CA PRO A 26 -16.74 -12.47 -6.63
C PRO A 26 -16.88 -11.88 -5.20
N SER A 27 -18.09 -11.38 -4.93
CA SER A 27 -18.81 -11.35 -3.65
C SER A 27 -18.16 -10.83 -2.35
N MET A 28 -17.21 -9.89 -2.38
CA MET A 28 -16.98 -9.06 -1.20
C MET A 28 -16.93 -7.58 -1.53
N ARG A 29 -17.95 -6.86 -1.05
CA ARG A 29 -17.95 -5.40 -1.03
C ARG A 29 -17.37 -4.97 0.31
N PHE A 30 -16.35 -4.12 0.27
CA PHE A 30 -15.92 -3.42 1.47
C PHE A 30 -17.09 -2.61 2.03
N GLU A 31 -17.19 -2.61 3.35
CA GLU A 31 -18.18 -1.80 4.04
C GLU A 31 -17.96 -0.32 3.70
N LYS A 32 -19.05 0.38 3.39
CA LYS A 32 -19.00 1.82 3.20
C LYS A 32 -18.70 2.47 4.54
N VAL A 33 -17.61 3.22 4.60
CA VAL A 33 -17.20 3.95 5.80
C VAL A 33 -18.07 5.21 5.94
N ASN A 34 -18.91 5.25 6.97
CA ASN A 34 -19.77 6.39 7.29
C ASN A 34 -19.53 6.96 8.69
N ASP A 35 -18.85 6.20 9.55
CA ASP A 35 -18.57 6.52 10.94
C ASP A 35 -17.33 5.74 11.41
N THR A 36 -16.99 5.90 12.69
CA THR A 36 -15.84 5.23 13.30
C THR A 36 -15.99 3.69 13.29
N ASP A 37 -17.18 3.16 13.57
CA ASP A 37 -17.35 1.71 13.72
C ASP A 37 -17.34 0.98 12.36
N SER A 38 -17.93 1.58 11.34
CA SER A 38 -17.83 1.12 9.94
C SER A 38 -16.41 1.21 9.39
N PHE A 39 -15.61 2.20 9.84
CA PHE A 39 -14.18 2.24 9.51
C PHE A 39 -13.41 1.05 10.12
N LEU A 40 -13.70 0.69 11.37
CA LEU A 40 -13.05 -0.46 12.00
C LEU A 40 -13.41 -1.77 11.28
N ARG A 41 -14.68 -1.96 10.91
CA ARG A 41 -15.11 -3.13 10.10
C ARG A 41 -14.48 -3.14 8.71
N PHE A 42 -14.39 -1.99 8.05
CA PHE A 42 -13.63 -1.85 6.80
C PHE A 42 -12.16 -2.27 6.98
N SER A 43 -11.51 -1.83 8.06
CA SER A 43 -10.11 -2.15 8.34
C SER A 43 -9.89 -3.64 8.54
N GLU A 44 -10.78 -4.31 9.28
CA GLU A 44 -10.75 -5.76 9.46
C GLU A 44 -10.93 -6.51 8.13
N GLN A 45 -11.86 -6.08 7.29
CA GLN A 45 -12.04 -6.63 5.95
C GLN A 45 -10.79 -6.42 5.10
N TYR A 46 -10.24 -5.21 5.08
CA TYR A 46 -9.03 -4.92 4.30
C TYR A 46 -7.86 -5.80 4.74
N MET A 47 -7.68 -5.96 6.05
CA MET A 47 -6.66 -6.86 6.59
C MET A 47 -6.86 -8.30 6.11
N ARG A 48 -8.08 -8.81 6.24
CA ARG A 48 -8.43 -10.21 5.95
C ARG A 48 -8.36 -10.56 4.46
N TYR A 49 -8.73 -9.64 3.58
CA TYR A 49 -8.92 -9.93 2.15
C TYR A 49 -7.86 -9.32 1.23
N VAL A 50 -7.07 -8.35 1.72
CA VAL A 50 -6.08 -7.65 0.89
C VAL A 50 -4.71 -7.67 1.54
N LEU A 51 -4.59 -7.11 2.74
CA LEU A 51 -3.28 -6.89 3.36
C LEU A 51 -2.56 -8.22 3.60
N ILE A 52 -3.18 -9.11 4.38
CA ILE A 52 -2.58 -10.38 4.79
C ILE A 52 -2.40 -11.35 3.60
N PRO A 53 -3.42 -11.62 2.76
CA PRO A 53 -3.28 -12.62 1.71
C PRO A 53 -2.55 -12.13 0.45
N ILE A 54 -2.46 -10.81 0.20
CA ILE A 54 -1.94 -10.29 -1.07
C ILE A 54 -0.75 -9.35 -0.85
N GLU A 55 -0.96 -8.25 -0.13
CA GLU A 55 0.07 -7.19 -0.07
C GLU A 55 1.31 -7.60 0.72
N LEU A 56 1.15 -8.19 1.92
CA LEU A 56 2.30 -8.60 2.73
C LEU A 56 3.15 -9.69 2.03
N PRO A 57 2.56 -10.76 1.45
CA PRO A 57 3.31 -11.70 0.63
C PRO A 57 4.02 -11.01 -0.55
N ALA A 58 3.34 -10.10 -1.25
CA ALA A 58 3.95 -9.36 -2.36
C ALA A 58 5.15 -8.50 -1.91
N ILE A 59 5.11 -7.89 -0.73
CA ILE A 59 6.25 -7.16 -0.15
C ILE A 59 7.43 -8.09 0.09
N VAL A 60 7.18 -9.25 0.74
CA VAL A 60 8.23 -10.24 1.04
C VAL A 60 8.84 -10.73 -0.26
N THR A 61 8.03 -11.17 -1.23
CA THR A 61 8.50 -11.66 -2.52
C THR A 61 9.26 -10.59 -3.32
N ALA A 62 8.79 -9.34 -3.32
CA ALA A 62 9.51 -8.24 -3.96
C ALA A 62 10.88 -7.98 -3.31
N SER A 63 10.97 -8.09 -1.98
CA SER A 63 12.23 -7.96 -1.24
C SER A 63 13.21 -9.08 -1.59
N GLU A 64 12.72 -10.32 -1.70
CA GLU A 64 13.51 -11.47 -2.13
C GLU A 64 14.01 -11.30 -3.57
N PHE A 65 13.15 -10.88 -4.51
CA PHE A 65 13.57 -10.60 -5.88
C PHE A 65 14.57 -9.46 -5.96
N ALA A 66 14.40 -8.42 -5.15
CA ALA A 66 15.37 -7.34 -5.03
C ALA A 66 16.76 -7.88 -4.59
N SER A 67 16.80 -8.78 -3.60
CA SER A 67 18.03 -9.38 -3.08
C SER A 67 18.81 -10.22 -4.09
N ARG A 68 18.12 -10.80 -5.07
CA ARG A 68 18.72 -11.65 -6.12
C ARG A 68 18.85 -10.93 -7.45
N ASN A 69 18.53 -9.63 -7.50
CA ASN A 69 18.47 -8.84 -8.74
C ASN A 69 17.56 -9.50 -9.82
N ALA A 70 16.48 -10.17 -9.38
CA ALA A 70 15.54 -10.97 -10.16
C ALA A 70 14.44 -10.08 -10.80
N LEU A 71 14.86 -9.29 -11.79
CA LEU A 71 14.02 -8.25 -12.39
C LEU A 71 12.85 -8.82 -13.20
N HIS A 72 13.04 -9.97 -13.86
CA HIS A 72 12.00 -10.56 -14.70
C HIS A 72 10.82 -11.04 -13.84
N GLU A 73 11.11 -11.71 -12.74
CA GLU A 73 10.17 -12.21 -11.77
C GLU A 73 9.42 -11.07 -11.08
N LEU A 74 10.12 -9.97 -10.77
CA LEU A 74 9.50 -8.75 -10.26
C LEU A 74 8.48 -8.16 -11.26
N TYR A 75 8.76 -8.18 -12.56
CA TYR A 75 7.79 -7.75 -13.57
C TYR A 75 6.59 -8.69 -13.70
N LEU A 76 6.82 -10.00 -13.62
CA LEU A 76 5.72 -10.98 -13.63
C LEU A 76 4.78 -10.75 -12.46
N LEU A 77 5.34 -10.55 -11.26
CA LEU A 77 4.57 -10.24 -10.06
C LEU A 77 3.82 -8.90 -10.19
N ASP A 78 4.46 -7.85 -10.71
CA ASP A 78 3.81 -6.56 -10.95
C ASP A 78 2.62 -6.68 -11.92
N LYS A 79 2.75 -7.47 -12.98
CA LYS A 79 1.65 -7.75 -13.92
C LYS A 79 0.56 -8.60 -13.29
N GLN A 80 0.91 -9.63 -12.52
CA GLN A 80 -0.05 -10.48 -11.82
C GLN A 80 -0.91 -9.66 -10.86
N LEU A 81 -0.30 -8.78 -10.06
CA LEU A 81 -1.03 -7.90 -9.13
C LEU A 81 -1.99 -6.96 -9.87
N GLY A 82 -1.65 -6.54 -11.09
CA GLY A 82 -2.56 -5.79 -11.95
C GLY A 82 -3.74 -6.60 -12.48
N SER A 83 -3.80 -7.91 -12.26
CA SER A 83 -4.97 -8.74 -12.54
C SER A 83 -5.83 -9.04 -11.30
N GLU A 84 -5.32 -8.77 -10.09
CA GLU A 84 -6.01 -9.04 -8.83
C GLU A 84 -7.16 -8.03 -8.58
N PRO A 85 -8.43 -8.48 -8.52
CA PRO A 85 -9.57 -7.57 -8.36
C PRO A 85 -9.49 -6.70 -7.09
N HIS A 86 -9.05 -7.28 -5.98
CA HIS A 86 -8.92 -6.58 -4.71
C HIS A 86 -7.84 -5.49 -4.74
N ILE A 87 -6.77 -5.69 -5.51
CA ILE A 87 -5.72 -4.67 -5.71
C ILE A 87 -6.22 -3.56 -6.62
N LYS A 88 -6.96 -3.91 -7.69
CA LYS A 88 -7.53 -2.91 -8.61
C LYS A 88 -8.43 -1.90 -7.91
N MET A 89 -9.15 -2.29 -6.86
CA MET A 89 -9.97 -1.37 -6.08
C MET A 89 -9.18 -0.20 -5.48
N PHE A 90 -7.88 -0.39 -5.23
CA PHE A 90 -6.97 0.61 -4.67
C PHE A 90 -5.93 1.09 -5.69
N GLU A 91 -6.18 0.87 -6.99
CA GLU A 91 -5.16 1.01 -8.03
C GLU A 91 -4.54 2.39 -8.07
N GLN A 92 -5.38 3.42 -8.19
CA GLN A 92 -4.91 4.80 -8.31
C GLN A 92 -4.05 5.22 -7.11
N ALA A 93 -4.46 4.84 -5.90
CA ALA A 93 -3.76 5.15 -4.67
C ALA A 93 -2.40 4.42 -4.61
N SER A 94 -2.42 3.11 -4.86
CA SER A 94 -1.21 2.27 -4.84
C SER A 94 -0.18 2.72 -5.88
N LEU A 95 -0.62 3.00 -7.11
CA LEU A 95 0.25 3.47 -8.19
C LEU A 95 0.87 4.84 -7.89
N THR A 96 0.05 5.78 -7.40
CA THR A 96 0.54 7.12 -7.03
C THR A 96 1.65 7.03 -6.00
N LEU A 97 1.44 6.25 -4.94
CA LEU A 97 2.42 6.07 -3.87
C LEU A 97 3.70 5.39 -4.37
N GLY A 98 3.56 4.28 -5.10
CA GLY A 98 4.72 3.54 -5.62
C GLY A 98 5.56 4.38 -6.59
N ARG A 99 4.91 5.09 -7.52
CA ARG A 99 5.59 5.97 -8.48
C ARG A 99 6.26 7.17 -7.81
N ASN A 100 5.61 7.77 -6.81
CA ASN A 100 6.23 8.84 -6.02
C ASN A 100 7.47 8.36 -5.27
N GLN A 101 7.40 7.18 -4.66
CA GLN A 101 8.53 6.58 -3.97
C GLN A 101 9.68 6.27 -4.96
N LEU A 102 9.38 5.70 -6.13
CA LEU A 102 10.39 5.47 -7.18
C LEU A 102 11.05 6.77 -7.65
N ARG A 103 10.28 7.87 -7.77
CA ARG A 103 10.79 9.20 -8.13
C ARG A 103 11.75 9.75 -7.06
N LYS A 104 11.47 9.51 -5.78
CA LYS A 104 12.37 9.89 -4.67
C LYS A 104 13.68 9.11 -4.70
N LEU A 105 13.64 7.87 -5.15
CA LEU A 105 14.83 7.01 -5.29
C LEU A 105 15.62 7.27 -6.59
N ARG A 106 15.31 8.35 -7.34
CA ARG A 106 15.97 8.66 -8.62
C ARG A 106 17.50 8.77 -8.55
N GLY A 107 18.03 9.14 -7.39
CA GLY A 107 19.46 9.30 -7.15
C GLY A 107 20.25 7.99 -7.06
N MET A 108 19.57 6.87 -6.77
CA MET A 108 20.21 5.55 -6.60
C MET A 108 20.38 4.86 -7.96
N ARG A 109 21.24 5.41 -8.83
CA ARG A 109 21.43 4.91 -10.21
C ARG A 109 22.23 3.61 -10.28
N ASP A 110 23.12 3.39 -9.32
CA ASP A 110 24.01 2.22 -9.28
C ASP A 110 23.29 0.94 -8.86
N VAL A 111 22.07 1.06 -8.33
CA VAL A 111 21.20 -0.06 -8.03
C VAL A 111 20.50 -0.51 -9.32
N ARG A 112 21.08 -1.51 -9.98
CA ARG A 112 20.62 -2.01 -11.29
C ARG A 112 19.13 -2.37 -11.33
N LEU A 113 18.65 -3.17 -10.37
CA LEU A 113 17.24 -3.58 -10.30
C LEU A 113 16.30 -2.37 -10.20
N LEU A 114 16.57 -1.46 -9.26
CA LEU A 114 15.75 -0.26 -9.05
C LEU A 114 15.74 0.64 -10.28
N SER A 115 16.90 0.87 -10.89
CA SER A 115 17.03 1.73 -12.07
C SER A 115 16.21 1.18 -13.24
N ARG A 116 16.32 -0.12 -13.52
CA ARG A 116 15.58 -0.78 -14.61
C ARG A 116 14.08 -0.87 -14.34
N TYR A 117 13.69 -1.27 -13.13
CA TYR A 117 12.28 -1.33 -12.74
C TYR A 117 11.63 0.05 -12.86
N ARG A 118 12.29 1.11 -12.38
CA ARG A 118 11.82 2.49 -12.52
C ARG A 118 11.66 2.89 -13.99
N SER A 119 12.64 2.59 -14.85
CA SER A 119 12.52 2.90 -16.29
C SER A 119 11.31 2.20 -16.91
N SER A 120 11.07 0.93 -16.60
CA SER A 120 9.89 0.22 -17.10
C SER A 120 8.58 0.79 -16.59
N VAL A 121 8.54 1.29 -15.35
CA VAL A 121 7.35 2.00 -14.82
C VAL A 121 7.12 3.32 -15.58
N LEU A 122 8.19 4.06 -15.89
CA LEU A 122 8.09 5.32 -16.65
C LEU A 122 7.66 5.09 -18.11
N GLU A 123 8.09 3.98 -18.71
CA GLU A 123 7.73 3.57 -20.07
C GLU A 123 6.34 2.91 -20.16
N GLY A 124 5.67 2.66 -19.01
CA GLY A 124 4.37 1.98 -18.97
C GLY A 124 4.43 0.46 -19.12
N ASN A 125 5.63 -0.13 -19.08
CA ASN A 125 5.85 -1.58 -19.14
C ASN A 125 5.59 -2.31 -17.81
N ALA A 126 5.57 -1.55 -16.71
CA ALA A 126 5.21 -1.99 -15.37
C ALA A 126 4.30 -0.95 -14.69
N HIS A 127 3.48 -1.40 -13.75
CA HIS A 127 2.53 -0.58 -13.02
C HIS A 127 3.25 0.30 -11.99
N GLY A 128 4.12 -0.33 -11.18
CA GLY A 128 4.84 0.34 -10.10
C GLY A 128 4.06 0.34 -8.80
N TRP A 129 3.45 -0.81 -8.46
CA TRP A 129 2.64 -0.95 -7.26
C TRP A 129 3.41 -0.60 -5.97
N HIS A 130 2.74 0.09 -5.06
CA HIS A 130 3.34 0.55 -3.81
C HIS A 130 3.93 -0.58 -2.97
N MET A 131 3.25 -1.72 -2.82
CA MET A 131 3.74 -2.87 -2.05
C MET A 131 5.04 -3.45 -2.63
N LEU A 132 5.17 -3.51 -3.97
CA LEU A 132 6.39 -3.99 -4.61
C LEU A 132 7.55 -3.00 -4.41
N VAL A 133 7.28 -1.71 -4.62
CA VAL A 133 8.27 -0.66 -4.39
C VAL A 133 8.71 -0.65 -2.92
N TYR A 134 7.78 -0.89 -1.99
CA TYR A 134 8.09 -1.01 -0.57
C TYR A 134 9.00 -2.20 -0.26
N GLY A 135 8.73 -3.39 -0.82
CA GLY A 135 9.60 -4.56 -0.66
C GLY A 135 11.02 -4.34 -1.21
N ILE A 136 11.13 -3.65 -2.35
CA ILE A 136 12.44 -3.22 -2.89
C ILE A 136 13.13 -2.28 -1.89
N VAL A 137 12.42 -1.28 -1.36
CA VAL A 137 12.96 -0.35 -0.35
C VAL A 137 13.43 -1.09 0.91
N LEU A 138 12.68 -2.07 1.41
CA LEU A 138 13.11 -2.86 2.57
C LEU A 138 14.46 -3.52 2.32
N HIS A 139 14.64 -4.11 1.13
CA HIS A 139 15.92 -4.72 0.77
C HIS A 139 17.04 -3.67 0.65
N LEU A 140 16.81 -2.59 -0.10
CA LEU A 140 17.83 -1.58 -0.38
C LEU A 140 18.37 -0.90 0.87
N PHE A 141 17.52 -0.70 1.88
CA PHE A 141 17.91 -0.10 3.15
C PHE A 141 18.20 -1.12 4.24
N SER A 142 18.27 -2.42 3.90
CA SER A 142 18.51 -3.52 4.85
C SER A 142 17.56 -3.49 6.05
N ILE A 143 16.30 -3.13 5.82
CA ILE A 143 15.27 -3.07 6.85
C ILE A 143 14.79 -4.51 7.12
N PRO A 144 14.77 -4.98 8.38
CA PRO A 144 14.27 -6.32 8.69
C PRO A 144 12.81 -6.50 8.26
N ILE A 145 12.52 -7.57 7.52
CA ILE A 145 11.20 -7.84 6.94
C ILE A 145 10.08 -7.69 7.96
N ARG A 146 10.19 -8.34 9.13
CA ARG A 146 9.16 -8.28 10.18
C ARG A 146 8.84 -6.84 10.63
N GLN A 147 9.87 -6.01 10.77
CA GLN A 147 9.71 -4.59 11.15
C GLN A 147 9.11 -3.77 10.00
N GLY A 148 9.50 -4.07 8.76
CA GLY A 148 8.94 -3.48 7.56
C GLY A 148 7.44 -3.77 7.40
N LEU A 149 7.04 -5.04 7.51
CA LEU A 149 5.63 -5.45 7.40
C LEU A 149 4.77 -4.81 8.49
N ALA A 150 5.28 -4.76 9.73
CA ALA A 150 4.60 -4.10 10.85
C ALA A 150 4.32 -2.62 10.60
N LYS A 151 5.35 -1.93 10.11
CA LYS A 151 5.26 -0.51 9.77
C LYS A 151 4.32 -0.29 8.60
N TYR A 152 4.39 -1.14 7.57
CA TYR A 152 3.51 -1.08 6.40
C TYR A 152 2.04 -1.20 6.79
N GLN A 153 1.66 -2.24 7.55
CA GLN A 153 0.29 -2.44 8.06
C GLN A 153 -0.23 -1.19 8.76
N THR A 154 0.55 -0.68 9.72
CA THR A 154 0.17 0.50 10.50
C THR A 154 -0.02 1.72 9.60
N GLN A 155 0.89 1.94 8.66
CA GLN A 155 0.88 3.11 7.79
C GLN A 155 -0.28 3.10 6.79
N VAL A 156 -0.59 1.95 6.20
CA VAL A 156 -1.72 1.83 5.27
C VAL A 156 -3.04 2.09 5.99
N LEU A 157 -3.25 1.47 7.17
CA LEU A 157 -4.46 1.66 7.96
C LEU A 157 -4.60 3.11 8.46
N LEU A 158 -3.50 3.74 8.91
CA LEU A 158 -3.52 5.15 9.26
C LEU A 158 -3.81 6.05 8.05
N GLY A 159 -3.30 5.70 6.86
CA GLY A 159 -3.62 6.42 5.63
C GLY A 159 -5.11 6.38 5.29
N PHE A 160 -5.75 5.22 5.46
CA PHE A 160 -7.20 5.11 5.33
C PHE A 160 -7.93 5.90 6.42
N ALA A 161 -7.50 5.82 7.67
CA ALA A 161 -8.12 6.54 8.79
C ALA A 161 -8.04 8.06 8.60
N GLN A 162 -6.91 8.59 8.13
CA GLN A 162 -6.73 10.02 7.86
C GLN A 162 -7.70 10.50 6.78
N SER A 163 -7.88 9.71 5.73
CA SER A 163 -8.76 10.07 4.64
C SER A 163 -10.24 9.95 5.03
N ALA A 164 -10.61 8.95 5.84
CA ALA A 164 -11.93 8.87 6.46
C ALA A 164 -12.20 10.06 7.38
N CYS A 165 -11.23 10.43 8.23
CA CYS A 165 -11.29 11.58 9.12
C CYS A 165 -11.56 12.89 8.35
N GLN A 166 -10.91 13.09 7.20
CA GLN A 166 -11.13 14.28 6.37
C GLN A 166 -12.50 14.28 5.70
N SER A 167 -12.96 13.10 5.25
CA SER A 167 -14.23 12.95 4.53
C SER A 167 -15.44 13.06 5.46
N LEU A 168 -15.32 12.54 6.68
CA LEU A 168 -16.39 12.47 7.68
C LEU A 168 -16.27 13.53 8.78
N GLN A 169 -15.25 14.38 8.72
CA GLN A 169 -14.97 15.43 9.71
C GLN A 169 -14.91 14.91 11.16
N TRP A 170 -14.19 13.80 11.37
CA TRP A 170 -14.05 13.22 12.70
C TRP A 170 -13.48 14.21 13.71
N SER A 171 -14.01 14.15 14.92
CA SER A 171 -13.47 14.83 16.10
C SER A 171 -12.11 14.24 16.51
N HIS A 172 -11.38 15.00 17.35
CA HIS A 172 -10.12 14.52 17.90
C HIS A 172 -10.27 13.24 18.74
N SER A 173 -11.42 13.06 19.40
CA SER A 173 -11.72 11.86 20.19
C SER A 173 -11.88 10.63 19.29
N GLU A 174 -12.60 10.76 18.18
CA GLU A 174 -12.79 9.69 17.20
C GLU A 174 -11.47 9.29 16.53
N TRP A 175 -10.68 10.27 16.10
CA TRP A 175 -9.33 10.01 15.58
C TRP A 175 -8.46 9.26 16.59
N SER A 176 -8.44 9.72 17.84
CA SER A 176 -7.64 9.11 18.90
C SER A 176 -8.06 7.67 19.18
N LYS A 177 -9.37 7.38 19.17
CA LYS A 177 -9.92 6.02 19.30
C LYS A 177 -9.41 5.12 18.17
N VAL A 178 -9.54 5.57 16.91
CA VAL A 178 -9.13 4.78 15.74
C VAL A 178 -7.63 4.56 15.70
N ALA A 179 -6.84 5.61 15.92
CA ALA A 179 -5.38 5.52 15.93
C ALA A 179 -4.88 4.56 17.01
N PHE A 180 -5.49 4.59 18.20
CA PHE A 180 -5.16 3.66 19.28
C PHE A 180 -5.44 2.21 18.89
N VAL A 181 -6.59 1.92 18.28
CA VAL A 181 -6.94 0.57 17.83
C VAL A 181 -5.96 0.08 16.78
N ILE A 182 -5.66 0.87 15.75
CA ILE A 182 -4.70 0.50 14.69
C ILE A 182 -3.32 0.16 15.27
N GLN A 183 -2.81 0.97 16.21
CA GLN A 183 -1.51 0.73 16.84
C GLN A 183 -1.45 -0.54 17.69
N LYS A 184 -2.61 -1.00 18.19
CA LYS A 184 -2.73 -2.21 18.99
C LYS A 184 -3.05 -3.46 18.17
N MET A 185 -3.33 -3.32 16.87
CA MET A 185 -3.62 -4.48 16.03
C MET A 185 -2.40 -5.42 15.96
N PRO A 186 -2.61 -6.73 16.15
CA PRO A 186 -1.52 -7.69 16.07
C PRO A 186 -0.94 -7.69 14.65
N LEU A 187 0.36 -7.96 14.58
CA LEU A 187 0.98 -8.31 13.32
C LEU A 187 0.42 -9.65 12.87
N PRO A 188 0.08 -9.82 11.59
CA PRO A 188 -0.22 -11.13 11.04
C PRO A 188 0.98 -12.04 11.31
N SER A 189 0.69 -13.13 12.00
CA SER A 189 1.62 -14.20 12.39
C SER A 189 2.11 -14.97 11.18
#